data_AF-A0A2I0LB05-F1
#
_entry.id   AF-A0A2I0LB05-F1
#
_cell.length_a   1.000
_cell.length_b   1.000
_cell.length_c   1.000
_cell.angle_alpha   90.00
_cell.angle_beta   90.00
_cell.angle_gamma   90.00
#
_symmetry.space_group_name_H-M   'P 1'
#
loop_
_entity.id
_entity.type
_entity.pdbx_description
1 polymer ?
#
loop_
_entity_poly.entity_id
_entity_poly.type
_entity_poly.pdbx_seq_one_letter_code
_entity_poly.pdbx_strand_id
1 'polypeptide(L)'
;MGLGPTEYQRLGLGPVGDLTMGLDPTEAESLGLGHVGDLTMGLGPTEDQSLGLGPVGDLTMGLDPTEDQRLGLGHVGDLTMGLDPTEDQRLGLGPVGELTMGLGPT
;
A
#
# COMPACT_ATOMS: atom_id res chain seq x y z
N MET A 1 13.71 -9.37 -10.54
CA MET A 1 13.36 -10.66 -9.92
C MET A 1 11.87 -10.60 -9.72
N GLY A 2 11.09 -11.20 -10.64
CA GLY A 2 9.64 -11.32 -10.47
C GLY A 2 9.37 -12.64 -9.76
N LEU A 3 8.66 -12.60 -8.64
CA LEU A 3 8.13 -13.80 -8.02
C LEU A 3 6.93 -14.22 -8.87
N GLY A 4 6.84 -15.49 -9.28
CA GLY A 4 5.69 -15.99 -10.05
C GLY A 4 4.39 -15.83 -9.26
N PRO A 5 3.21 -16.12 -9.86
CA PRO A 5 1.92 -15.99 -9.17
C PRO A 5 2.00 -16.82 -7.89
N THR A 6 2.13 -16.12 -6.77
CA THR A 6 2.33 -16.72 -5.46
C THR A 6 0.97 -16.66 -4.80
N GLU A 7 0.46 -17.77 -4.25
CA GLU A 7 -0.86 -17.74 -3.59
C GLU A 7 -0.89 -16.71 -2.45
N TYR A 8 0.25 -16.41 -1.80
CA TYR A 8 0.34 -15.44 -0.71
C TYR A 8 1.71 -14.75 -0.69
N GLN A 9 1.73 -13.41 -0.71
CA GLN A 9 2.94 -12.61 -0.50
C GLN A 9 2.89 -11.89 0.85
N ARG A 10 3.93 -12.09 1.67
CA ARG A 10 4.09 -11.37 2.94
C ARG A 10 5.47 -10.78 3.09
N LEU A 11 5.54 -9.49 3.40
CA LEU A 11 6.80 -8.80 3.62
C LEU A 11 6.74 -7.92 4.87
N GLY A 12 7.85 -7.89 5.62
CA GLY A 12 8.00 -7.16 6.87
C GLY A 12 9.34 -6.45 6.89
N LEU A 13 9.37 -5.12 6.80
CA LEU A 13 10.61 -4.35 6.81
C LEU A 13 10.70 -3.44 8.03
N GLY A 14 11.92 -3.31 8.56
CA GLY A 14 12.24 -2.39 9.64
C GLY A 14 12.33 -0.93 9.16
N PRO A 15 13.05 -0.06 9.88
CA PRO A 15 13.28 1.31 9.43
C PRO A 15 14.02 1.33 8.10
N VAL A 16 13.43 1.96 7.09
CA VAL A 16 14.04 2.17 5.77
C VAL A 16 14.14 3.68 5.54
N GLY A 17 15.17 4.13 4.83
CA GLY A 17 15.24 5.51 4.33
C GLY A 17 14.19 5.68 3.24
N ASP A 18 14.59 5.41 2.00
CA ASP A 18 13.68 5.50 0.87
C ASP A 18 13.41 4.09 0.31
N LEU A 19 12.15 3.80 0.03
CA LEU A 19 11.72 2.51 -0.50
C LEU A 19 10.85 2.70 -1.72
N THR A 20 11.21 2.01 -2.80
CA THR A 20 10.37 1.88 -3.99
C THR A 20 10.11 0.41 -4.26
N MET A 21 8.84 0.02 -4.40
CA MET A 21 8.44 -1.37 -4.61
C MET A 21 7.24 -1.46 -5.55
N GLY A 22 7.23 -2.47 -6.41
CA GLY A 22 6.06 -2.89 -7.16
C GLY A 22 5.78 -4.35 -6.86
N LEU A 23 4.53 -4.71 -6.59
CA LEU A 23 4.10 -6.10 -6.44
C LEU A 23 3.28 -6.53 -7.65
N ASP A 24 3.58 -7.75 -8.12
CA ASP A 24 2.86 -8.39 -9.22
C ASP A 24 1.52 -8.99 -8.73
N PRO A 25 0.51 -9.16 -9.61
CA PRO A 25 -0.79 -9.73 -9.28
C PRO A 25 -0.69 -11.03 -8.47
N THR A 26 -1.46 -11.10 -7.39
CA THR A 26 -1.35 -12.16 -6.38
C THR A 26 -2.75 -12.46 -5.81
N GLU A 27 -2.99 -13.64 -5.24
CA GLU A 27 -4.30 -13.90 -4.61
C GLU A 27 -4.42 -13.13 -3.28
N ALA A 28 -3.35 -13.09 -2.48
CA ALA A 28 -3.34 -12.36 -1.21
C ALA A 28 -1.99 -11.73 -0.85
N GLU A 29 -2.02 -10.48 -0.40
CA GLU A 29 -0.85 -9.67 -0.09
C GLU A 29 -0.91 -9.08 1.32
N SER A 30 0.16 -9.23 2.08
CA SER A 30 0.30 -8.65 3.41
C SER A 30 1.65 -7.97 3.62
N LEU A 31 1.65 -6.64 3.76
CA LEU A 31 2.88 -5.88 3.92
C LEU A 31 2.87 -5.10 5.24
N GLY A 32 3.98 -5.19 5.99
CA GLY A 32 4.20 -4.48 7.23
C GLY A 32 5.51 -3.68 7.18
N LEU A 33 5.43 -2.35 7.15
CA LEU A 33 6.63 -1.50 7.15
C LEU A 33 6.71 -0.70 8.45
N GLY A 34 7.93 -0.57 8.97
CA GLY A 34 8.23 0.28 10.12
C GLY A 34 8.28 1.76 9.75
N HIS A 35 9.27 2.47 10.30
CA HIS A 35 9.53 3.86 9.94
C HIS A 35 10.10 3.95 8.53
N VAL A 36 9.47 4.69 7.63
CA VAL A 36 9.99 4.96 6.28
C VAL A 36 10.18 6.46 6.10
N GLY A 37 11.27 6.88 5.45
CA GLY A 37 11.40 8.25 4.95
C GLY A 37 10.40 8.44 3.82
N ASP A 38 10.80 8.08 2.60
CA ASP A 38 9.95 8.18 1.43
C ASP A 38 9.55 6.79 0.91
N LEU A 39 8.26 6.54 0.75
CA LEU A 39 7.71 5.28 0.27
C LEU A 39 6.95 5.50 -1.03
N THR A 40 7.40 4.85 -2.10
CA THR A 40 6.66 4.75 -3.36
C THR A 40 6.29 3.30 -3.64
N MET A 41 5.00 3.01 -3.83
CA MET A 41 4.50 1.65 -4.00
C MET A 41 3.46 1.53 -5.11
N GLY A 42 3.54 0.47 -5.90
CA GLY A 42 2.46 0.04 -6.79
C GLY A 42 2.04 -1.39 -6.44
N LEU A 43 0.76 -1.61 -6.17
CA LEU A 43 0.21 -2.95 -5.97
C LEU A 43 -0.63 -3.33 -7.19
N GLY A 44 -0.32 -4.49 -7.76
CA GLY A 44 -1.12 -5.09 -8.81
C GLY A 44 -2.49 -5.56 -8.31
N PRO A 45 -3.38 -6.00 -9.22
CA PRO A 45 -4.69 -6.53 -8.84
C PRO A 45 -4.55 -7.80 -8.02
N THR A 46 -5.30 -7.87 -6.92
CA THR A 46 -5.26 -8.94 -5.93
C THR A 46 -6.66 -9.20 -5.37
N GLU A 47 -6.96 -10.39 -4.83
CA GLU A 47 -8.26 -10.60 -4.13
C GLU A 47 -8.23 -9.95 -2.74
N ASP A 48 -7.22 -10.28 -1.93
CA ASP A 48 -7.06 -9.81 -0.55
C ASP A 48 -5.78 -8.98 -0.34
N GLN A 49 -5.89 -7.68 -0.04
CA GLN A 49 -4.75 -6.80 0.25
C GLN A 49 -4.79 -6.28 1.69
N SER A 50 -3.66 -6.40 2.41
CA SER A 50 -3.50 -5.93 3.78
C SER A 50 -2.16 -5.23 4.01
N LEU A 51 -2.19 -3.91 4.19
CA LEU A 51 -1.01 -3.08 4.41
C LEU A 51 -1.02 -2.43 5.80
N GLY A 52 0.09 -2.53 6.52
CA GLY A 52 0.35 -1.85 7.77
C GLY A 52 1.63 -1.03 7.69
N LEU A 53 1.53 0.30 7.70
CA LEU A 53 2.66 1.21 7.68
C LEU A 53 2.82 1.92 9.02
N GLY A 54 4.05 1.99 9.51
CA GLY A 54 4.44 2.82 10.63
C GLY A 54 4.50 4.31 10.25
N PRO A 55 5.30 5.11 10.98
CA PRO A 55 5.54 6.50 10.60
C PRO A 55 6.21 6.59 9.22
N VAL A 56 5.63 7.36 8.31
CA VAL A 56 6.18 7.63 6.97
C VAL A 56 6.37 9.13 6.80
N GLY A 57 7.45 9.56 6.18
CA GLY A 57 7.61 10.93 5.69
C GLY A 57 6.62 11.16 4.56
N ASP A 58 6.99 10.75 3.35
CA ASP A 58 6.16 10.89 2.16
C ASP A 58 5.74 9.52 1.62
N LEU A 59 4.44 9.31 1.41
CA LEU A 59 3.85 8.08 0.92
C LEU A 59 3.15 8.34 -0.41
N THR A 60 3.66 7.73 -1.48
CA THR A 60 2.99 7.65 -2.78
C THR A 60 2.61 6.21 -3.08
N MET A 61 1.33 5.95 -3.36
CA MET A 61 0.81 4.60 -3.59
C MET A 61 -0.13 4.56 -4.78
N GLY A 62 -0.05 3.52 -5.60
CA GLY A 62 -1.06 3.15 -6.60
C GLY A 62 -1.58 1.75 -6.32
N LEU A 63 -2.89 1.61 -6.24
CA LEU A 63 -3.59 0.35 -5.99
C LEU A 63 -4.48 0.04 -7.19
N ASP A 64 -4.19 -1.08 -7.85
CA ASP A 64 -5.02 -1.65 -8.91
C ASP A 64 -6.28 -2.30 -8.31
N PRO A 65 -7.30 -2.67 -9.13
CA PRO A 65 -8.57 -3.20 -8.64
C PRO A 65 -8.39 -4.43 -7.73
N THR A 66 -9.09 -4.44 -6.61
CA THR A 66 -9.00 -5.48 -5.57
C THR A 66 -10.39 -5.78 -5.01
N GLU A 67 -10.64 -7.01 -4.54
CA GLU A 67 -11.93 -7.35 -3.88
C GLU A 67 -11.97 -6.77 -2.46
N ASP A 68 -10.98 -7.13 -1.63
CA ASP A 68 -10.86 -6.75 -0.23
C ASP A 68 -9.54 -5.99 0.04
N GLN A 69 -9.62 -4.73 0.44
CA GLN A 69 -8.46 -3.88 0.71
C GLN A 69 -8.45 -3.37 2.15
N ARG A 70 -7.34 -3.58 2.88
CA ARG A 70 -7.13 -3.12 4.25
C ARG A 70 -5.83 -2.35 4.39
N LEU A 71 -5.92 -1.08 4.71
CA LEU A 71 -4.79 -0.17 4.86
C LEU A 71 -4.78 0.40 6.28
N GLY A 72 -3.68 0.22 7.00
CA GLY A 72 -3.43 0.82 8.32
C GLY A 72 -2.17 1.67 8.27
N LEU A 73 -2.33 2.98 8.24
CA LEU A 73 -1.24 3.94 8.14
C LEU A 73 -1.02 4.62 9.49
N GLY A 74 0.24 4.71 9.91
CA GLY A 74 0.66 5.45 11.09
C GLY A 74 0.64 6.97 10.87
N HIS A 75 1.60 7.67 11.46
CA HIS A 75 1.81 9.08 11.14
C HIS A 75 2.40 9.20 9.74
N VAL A 76 1.75 9.94 8.84
CA VAL A 76 2.28 10.22 7.51
C VAL A 76 2.47 11.74 7.38
N GLY A 77 3.60 12.17 6.82
CA GLY A 77 3.78 13.57 6.39
C GLY A 77 2.83 13.86 5.24
N ASP A 78 3.19 13.43 4.03
CA ASP A 78 2.37 13.62 2.83
C ASP A 78 1.91 12.27 2.27
N LEU A 79 0.62 12.12 2.03
CA LEU A 79 -0.01 10.92 1.50
C LEU A 79 -0.63 11.19 0.14
N THR A 80 -0.09 10.57 -0.90
CA THR A 80 -0.66 10.52 -2.25
C THR A 80 -1.06 9.08 -2.58
N MET A 81 -2.33 8.84 -2.88
CA MET A 81 -2.85 7.51 -3.17
C MET A 81 -3.72 7.52 -4.42
N GLY A 82 -3.44 6.63 -5.37
CA GLY A 82 -4.32 6.27 -6.47
C GLY A 82 -5.04 4.98 -6.13
N LEU A 83 -6.37 5.00 -6.22
CA LEU A 83 -7.23 3.86 -5.94
C LEU A 83 -8.07 3.55 -7.17
N ASP A 84 -7.89 2.36 -7.74
CA ASP A 84 -8.86 1.80 -8.67
C ASP A 84 -10.06 1.20 -7.91
N PRO A 85 -11.16 0.83 -8.60
CA PRO A 85 -12.36 0.32 -7.95
C PRO A 85 -12.08 -0.89 -7.06
N THR A 86 -12.50 -0.81 -5.79
CA THR A 86 -12.43 -1.90 -4.81
C THR A 86 -13.83 -2.18 -4.27
N GLU A 87 -14.21 -3.46 -4.13
CA GLU A 87 -15.52 -3.83 -3.60
C GLU A 87 -15.63 -3.48 -2.10
N ASP A 88 -14.64 -3.89 -1.31
CA ASP A 88 -14.59 -3.66 0.13
C ASP A 88 -13.27 -3.02 0.56
N GLN A 89 -13.31 -1.71 0.86
CA GLN A 89 -12.14 -0.94 1.27
C GLN A 89 -12.21 -0.50 2.74
N ARG A 90 -11.15 -0.78 3.49
CA ARG A 90 -10.95 -0.30 4.87
C ARG A 90 -9.64 0.47 4.98
N LEU A 91 -9.74 1.76 5.33
CA LEU A 91 -8.61 2.64 5.53
C LEU A 91 -8.59 3.17 6.97
N GLY A 92 -7.56 2.83 7.72
CA GLY A 92 -7.25 3.39 9.03
C GLY A 92 -6.06 4.33 8.90
N LEU A 93 -6.29 5.63 9.05
CA LEU A 93 -5.24 6.65 8.99
C LEU A 93 -4.92 7.16 10.40
N GLY A 94 -3.64 7.20 10.73
CA GLY A 94 -3.12 8.04 11.79
C GLY A 94 -3.05 9.51 11.37
N PRO A 95 -2.29 10.34 12.10
CA PRO A 95 -2.10 11.74 11.74
C PRO A 95 -1.45 11.85 10.35
N VAL A 96 -2.15 12.47 9.41
CA VAL A 96 -1.66 12.80 8.07
C VAL A 96 -1.47 14.31 7.97
N GLY A 97 -0.36 14.77 7.39
CA GLY A 97 -0.16 16.16 7.03
C GLY A 97 -1.02 16.53 5.82
N GLU A 98 -0.57 16.18 4.61
CA GLU A 98 -1.33 16.37 3.37
C GLU A 98 -1.91 15.04 2.85
N LEU A 99 -3.18 15.03 2.45
CA LEU A 99 -3.84 13.86 1.86
C LEU A 99 -4.36 14.17 0.46
N THR A 100 -3.79 13.49 -0.53
CA THR A 100 -4.23 13.48 -1.92
C THR A 100 -4.70 12.07 -2.30
N MET A 101 -5.95 11.94 -2.71
CA MET A 101 -6.50 10.69 -3.22
C MET A 101 -7.04 10.88 -4.64
N GLY A 102 -6.58 10.05 -5.57
CA GLY A 102 -7.10 9.94 -6.92
C GLY A 102 -7.90 8.65 -7.05
N LEU A 103 -9.09 8.74 -7.63
CA LEU A 103 -9.89 7.56 -7.97
C LEU A 103 -9.74 7.28 -9.46
N GLY A 104 -9.42 6.04 -9.81
CA GLY A 104 -9.45 5.55 -11.17
C GLY A 104 -10.87 5.58 -11.76
N PRO A 105 -11.00 5.55 -13.10
CA PRO A 105 -12.30 5.44 -13.73
C PRO A 105 -12.99 4.13 -13.35
N THR A 106 -14.23 4.23 -12.85
CA THR A 106 -15.14 3.09 -12.57
C THR A 106 -15.74 2.49 -13.83
#